data_AF-A0A4Y2AXI9-F1
#
_entry.id   AF-A0A4Y2AXI9-F1
#
_cell.length_a   1.000
_cell.length_b   1.000
_cell.length_c   1.000
_cell.angle_alpha   90.00
_cell.angle_beta   90.00
_cell.angle_gamma   90.00
#
_symmetry.space_group_name_H-M   'P 1'
#
loop_
_entity.id
_entity.type
_entity.pdbx_description
1 polymer ?
#
loop_
_entity_poly.entity_id
_entity_poly.type
_entity_poly.pdbx_seq_one_letter_code
_entity_poly.pdbx_strand_id
1 'polypeptide(L)'
;MRGRKEGTSHWVLEAPCEAFFNLRRLRKIPIKWTMYQMKEFLHIKRCSTCQTYGHTVNSKECKFTTPFCGCCGLRHNTRNCRNDELYCINCAESNRNRGTNYKIRHRAIDSHCPCYIKEVTAYKETRDYF
;
A
#
# COMPACT_ATOMS: atom_id res chain seq x y z
N MET A 1 -6.05 -0.80 7.26
CA MET A 1 -5.41 0.27 8.06
C MET A 1 -6.14 0.35 9.38
N ARG A 2 -5.45 0.15 10.51
CA ARG A 2 -6.00 0.61 11.79
C ARG A 2 -6.16 2.13 11.66
N GLY A 3 -7.31 2.66 12.08
CA GLY A 3 -7.55 4.11 12.06
C GLY A 3 -6.50 4.86 12.89
N ARG A 4 -6.38 6.17 12.64
CA ARG A 4 -5.60 7.08 13.49
C ARG A 4 -6.06 6.89 14.94
N LYS A 5 -5.12 6.64 15.85
CA LYS A 5 -5.44 6.69 17.29
C LYS A 5 -5.73 8.13 17.66
N GLU A 6 -6.80 8.35 18.40
CA GLU A 6 -7.17 9.66 18.90
C GLU A 6 -6.00 10.29 19.68
N GLY A 7 -5.76 11.58 19.50
CA GLY A 7 -4.61 12.28 20.09
C GLY A 7 -3.22 12.00 19.46
N THR A 8 -3.12 11.19 18.40
CA THR A 8 -1.83 10.96 17.70
C THR A 8 -1.77 11.70 16.37
N SER A 9 -0.57 12.06 15.88
CA SER A 9 -0.37 12.65 14.55
C SER A 9 0.76 11.92 13.83
N HIS A 10 0.60 11.69 12.53
CA HIS A 10 1.67 11.20 11.67
C HIS A 10 2.41 12.39 11.08
N TRP A 11 3.74 12.39 11.17
CA TRP A 11 4.59 13.43 10.61
C TRP A 11 5.32 12.83 9.41
N VAL A 12 5.34 13.57 8.32
CA VAL A 12 6.13 13.24 7.12
C VAL A 12 7.20 14.32 7.01
N LEU A 13 8.45 13.88 6.97
CA LEU A 13 9.61 14.76 6.90
C LEU A 13 10.37 14.44 5.61
N GLU A 14 10.82 15.49 4.93
CA GLU A 14 11.75 15.38 3.83
C GLU A 14 13.19 15.48 4.36
N ALA A 15 14.11 14.74 3.76
CA ALA A 15 15.51 14.74 4.14
C ALA A 15 16.38 14.58 2.88
N PRO A 16 17.58 15.19 2.84
CA PRO A 16 18.56 14.90 1.81
C PRO A 16 18.91 13.41 1.75
N CYS A 17 19.33 12.93 0.57
CA CYS A 17 19.63 11.52 0.28
C CYS A 17 20.51 10.85 1.37
N GLU A 18 21.66 11.45 1.70
CA GLU A 18 22.59 10.94 2.71
C GLU A 18 21.94 10.83 4.10
N ALA A 19 21.22 11.87 4.52
CA ALA A 19 20.52 11.89 5.80
C ALA A 19 19.42 10.82 5.83
N PHE A 20 18.67 10.63 4.73
CA PHE A 20 17.64 9.61 4.63
C PHE A 20 18.21 8.20 4.81
N PHE A 21 19.33 7.85 4.18
CA PHE A 21 19.93 6.51 4.33
C PHE A 21 20.41 6.26 5.77
N ASN A 22 21.01 7.27 6.40
CA ASN A 22 21.41 7.20 7.81
C ASN A 22 20.19 7.00 8.73
N LEU A 23 19.13 7.81 8.56
CA LEU A 23 17.89 7.72 9.33
C LEU A 23 17.18 6.37 9.12
N ARG A 24 17.15 5.86 7.88
CA ARG A 24 16.56 4.57 7.53
C ARG A 24 17.24 3.40 8.25
N ARG A 25 18.57 3.46 8.42
CA ARG A 25 19.33 2.46 9.19
C ARG A 25 19.00 2.52 10.69
N LEU A 26 18.88 3.73 11.24
CA LEU A 26 18.61 3.93 12.68
C LEU A 26 17.18 3.52 13.08
N ARG A 27 16.20 3.62 12.15
CA ARG A 27 14.77 3.29 12.34
C ARG A 27 14.05 4.08 13.42
N LYS A 28 14.75 4.84 14.26
CA LYS A 28 14.18 5.71 15.29
C LYS A 28 14.93 7.03 15.35
N ILE A 29 14.21 8.09 15.69
CA ILE A 29 14.77 9.42 15.92
C ILE A 29 14.33 9.95 17.30
N PRO A 30 15.24 10.47 18.13
CA PRO A 30 14.87 11.22 19.30
C PRO A 30 14.35 12.60 18.90
N ILE A 31 13.14 12.95 19.32
CA ILE A 31 12.62 14.32 19.26
C ILE A 31 12.26 14.72 20.68
N LYS A 32 12.99 15.70 21.23
CA LYS A 32 12.95 16.04 22.66
C LYS A 32 13.22 14.79 23.51
N TRP A 33 12.33 14.47 24.44
CA TRP A 33 12.44 13.35 25.39
C TRP A 33 11.75 12.07 24.91
N THR A 34 11.46 11.94 23.61
CA THR A 34 10.69 10.80 23.09
C THR A 34 11.33 10.21 21.84
N MET A 35 11.39 8.87 21.79
CA MET A 35 11.86 8.11 20.64
C MET A 35 10.71 7.82 19.68
N TYR A 36 10.84 8.28 18.43
CA TYR A 36 9.84 8.06 17.39
C TYR A 36 10.30 7.00 16.41
N GLN A 37 9.41 6.07 16.06
CA GLN A 37 9.67 5.07 15.01
C GLN A 37 9.55 5.73 13.65
N MET A 38 10.57 5.57 12.82
CA MET A 38 10.59 6.05 11.45
C MET A 38 10.38 4.90 10.48
N LYS A 39 9.65 5.19 9.41
CA LYS A 39 9.52 4.30 8.25
C LYS A 39 9.61 5.14 7.00
N GLU A 40 10.18 4.56 5.96
CA GLU A 40 10.10 5.11 4.62
C GLU A 40 8.63 5.29 4.23
N PHE A 41 8.27 6.51 3.84
CA PHE A 41 6.93 6.84 3.39
C PHE A 41 6.87 6.74 1.86
N LEU A 42 6.15 5.73 1.36
CA LEU A 42 5.91 5.55 -0.07
C LEU A 42 4.51 6.04 -0.42
N HIS A 43 4.41 7.08 -1.24
CA HIS A 43 3.13 7.66 -1.64
C HIS A 43 2.45 6.86 -2.76
N ILE A 44 2.27 5.55 -2.54
CA ILE A 44 1.61 4.65 -3.48
C ILE A 44 0.12 4.59 -3.14
N LYS A 45 -0.70 5.15 -4.02
CA LYS A 45 -2.16 5.21 -3.85
C LYS A 45 -2.78 3.88 -4.26
N ARG A 46 -3.65 3.35 -3.42
CA ARG A 46 -4.45 2.16 -3.71
C ARG A 46 -5.93 2.50 -3.55
N CYS A 47 -6.70 2.23 -4.58
CA CYS A 47 -8.13 2.50 -4.55
C CYS A 47 -8.82 1.45 -3.68
N SER A 48 -9.54 1.88 -2.64
CA SER A 48 -10.28 0.96 -1.77
C SER A 48 -11.53 0.35 -2.42
N THR A 49 -11.93 0.85 -3.60
CA THR A 49 -13.07 0.34 -4.36
C THR A 49 -12.64 -0.76 -5.33
N CYS A 50 -11.68 -0.51 -6.21
CA CYS A 50 -11.22 -1.52 -7.18
C CYS A 50 -9.97 -2.29 -6.76
N GLN A 51 -9.36 -1.95 -5.62
CA GLN A 51 -8.09 -2.49 -5.11
C GLN A 51 -6.84 -2.19 -5.95
N THR A 52 -6.96 -1.62 -7.15
CA THR A 52 -5.82 -1.30 -8.02
C THR A 52 -5.01 -0.11 -7.48
N TYR A 53 -3.78 0.02 -7.97
CA TYR A 53 -2.87 1.11 -7.64
C TYR A 53 -3.02 2.30 -8.60
N GLY A 54 -2.46 3.45 -8.24
CA GLY A 54 -2.39 4.67 -9.07
C GLY A 54 -3.43 5.73 -8.73
N HIS A 55 -4.60 5.35 -8.19
CA HIS A 55 -5.68 6.29 -7.86
C HIS A 55 -6.34 6.01 -6.51
N THR A 56 -7.17 6.95 -6.06
CA THR A 56 -7.98 6.83 -4.83
C THR A 56 -9.46 6.67 -5.18
N VAL A 57 -10.29 6.30 -4.19
CA VAL A 57 -11.74 6.03 -4.37
C VAL A 57 -12.51 7.16 -5.06
N ASN A 58 -12.15 8.42 -4.81
CA ASN A 58 -12.85 9.59 -5.36
C ASN A 58 -12.27 10.07 -6.70
N SER A 59 -11.37 9.30 -7.32
CA SER A 59 -10.84 9.62 -8.64
C SER A 59 -11.89 9.33 -9.73
N LYS A 60 -11.99 10.20 -10.73
CA LYS A 60 -12.80 9.99 -11.95
C LYS A 60 -12.37 8.73 -12.72
N GLU A 61 -11.16 8.25 -12.49
CA GLU A 61 -10.62 7.01 -13.08
C GLU A 61 -11.26 5.74 -12.50
N CYS A 62 -11.83 5.80 -11.28
CA CYS A 62 -12.48 4.65 -10.68
C CYS A 62 -13.92 4.51 -11.21
N LYS A 63 -14.09 3.63 -12.21
CA LYS A 63 -15.40 3.38 -12.85
C LYS A 63 -16.31 2.42 -12.08
N PHE A 64 -15.87 1.90 -10.94
CA PHE A 64 -16.60 0.89 -10.18
C PHE A 64 -17.45 1.53 -9.09
N THR A 65 -18.74 1.20 -9.05
CA THR A 65 -19.67 1.62 -7.99
C THR A 65 -19.69 0.62 -6.84
N THR A 66 -19.77 -0.68 -7.14
CA THR A 66 -19.61 -1.75 -6.14
C THR A 66 -18.12 -2.04 -5.91
N PRO A 67 -17.64 -2.06 -4.66
CA PRO A 67 -16.25 -2.36 -4.37
C PRO A 67 -15.94 -3.85 -4.56
N PHE A 68 -14.71 -4.13 -5.02
CA PHE A 68 -14.07 -5.42 -4.84
C PHE A 68 -13.51 -5.53 -3.42
N CYS A 69 -13.69 -6.68 -2.80
CA CYS A 69 -13.17 -6.97 -1.48
C CYS A 69 -11.65 -7.18 -1.54
N GLY A 70 -10.90 -6.44 -0.71
CA GLY A 70 -9.45 -6.59 -0.60
C GLY A 70 -9.00 -7.87 0.10
N CYS A 71 -9.91 -8.67 0.64
CA CYS A 71 -9.61 -9.97 1.25
C CYS A 71 -9.85 -11.13 0.28
N CYS A 72 -11.03 -11.20 -0.34
CA CYS A 72 -11.46 -12.36 -1.14
C CYS A 72 -11.81 -12.02 -2.59
N GLY A 73 -11.57 -10.80 -3.07
CA GLY A 73 -11.78 -10.41 -4.46
C GLY A 73 -13.23 -10.36 -4.97
N LEU A 74 -14.23 -10.65 -4.13
CA LEU A 74 -15.66 -10.61 -4.50
C LEU A 74 -16.26 -9.20 -4.37
N ARG A 75 -17.47 -8.99 -4.92
CA ARG A 75 -18.14 -7.68 -4.97
C ARG A 75 -18.84 -7.33 -3.65
N HIS A 76 -18.09 -6.87 -2.66
CA HIS A 76 -18.62 -6.31 -1.40
C HIS A 76 -17.57 -5.46 -0.68
N ASN A 77 -18.00 -4.69 0.32
CA ASN A 77 -17.10 -3.89 1.15
C ASN A 77 -16.19 -4.82 1.98
N THR A 78 -14.88 -4.62 1.92
CA THR A 78 -13.88 -5.42 2.65
C THR A 78 -14.17 -5.54 4.16
N ARG A 79 -14.78 -4.51 4.79
CA ARG A 79 -15.16 -4.53 6.21
C ARG A 79 -16.22 -5.59 6.55
N ASN A 80 -17.02 -5.99 5.56
CA ASN A 80 -18.12 -6.94 5.70
C ASN A 80 -17.74 -8.33 5.18
N CYS A 81 -16.46 -8.57 4.86
CA CYS A 81 -15.99 -9.85 4.34
C CYS A 81 -16.12 -10.95 5.40
N ARG A 82 -16.80 -12.03 5.06
CA ARG A 82 -16.96 -13.25 5.88
C ARG A 82 -16.32 -14.49 5.25
N ASN A 83 -15.60 -14.31 4.15
CA ASN A 83 -14.91 -15.40 3.48
C ASN A 83 -13.53 -15.61 4.12
N ASP A 84 -13.21 -16.86 4.46
CA ASP A 84 -11.92 -17.27 5.01
C ASP A 84 -10.86 -17.42 3.91
N GLU A 85 -11.28 -17.74 2.69
CA GLU A 85 -10.39 -17.88 1.55
C GLU A 85 -9.91 -16.51 1.05
N LEU A 86 -8.59 -16.33 1.10
CA LEU A 86 -7.93 -15.13 0.61
C LEU A 86 -7.76 -15.18 -0.91
N TYR A 87 -8.02 -14.05 -1.55
CA TYR A 87 -7.90 -13.91 -3.00
C TYR A 87 -7.55 -12.47 -3.37
N CYS A 88 -6.34 -12.31 -3.91
CA CYS A 88 -5.82 -11.03 -4.37
C CYS A 88 -6.28 -10.75 -5.80
N ILE A 89 -7.27 -9.86 -5.95
CA ILE A 89 -7.80 -9.46 -7.25
C ILE A 89 -6.72 -8.87 -8.18
N ASN A 90 -5.77 -8.12 -7.65
CA ASN A 90 -4.70 -7.52 -8.45
C ASN A 90 -3.79 -8.59 -9.09
N CYS A 91 -3.39 -9.61 -8.32
CA CYS A 91 -2.56 -10.69 -8.82
C CYS A 91 -3.34 -11.58 -9.80
N ALA A 92 -4.62 -11.86 -9.51
CA ALA A 92 -5.47 -12.62 -10.41
C ALA A 92 -5.65 -11.92 -11.77
N GLU A 93 -5.95 -10.62 -11.76
CA GLU A 93 -6.07 -9.83 -12.99
C GLU A 93 -4.73 -9.70 -13.73
N SER A 94 -3.61 -9.59 -13.02
CA SER A 94 -2.28 -9.63 -13.64
C SER A 94 -2.03 -10.96 -14.34
N ASN A 95 -2.37 -12.09 -13.71
CA ASN A 95 -2.20 -13.41 -14.32
C ASN A 95 -3.07 -13.56 -15.57
N ARG A 96 -4.32 -13.10 -15.50
CA ARG A 96 -5.28 -13.15 -16.62
C ARG A 96 -4.88 -12.26 -17.79
N ASN A 97 -4.54 -11.00 -17.50
CA ASN A 97 -4.40 -9.97 -18.54
C ASN A 97 -2.95 -9.80 -19.03
N ARG A 98 -1.97 -10.22 -18.23
CA ARG A 98 -0.53 -10.02 -18.50
C ARG A 98 0.27 -11.33 -18.49
N GLY A 99 -0.39 -12.48 -18.31
CA GLY A 99 0.27 -13.80 -18.32
C GLY A 99 1.25 -14.02 -17.16
N THR A 100 1.14 -13.28 -16.06
CA THR A 100 1.99 -13.51 -14.87
C THR A 100 1.59 -14.80 -14.16
N ASN A 101 2.48 -15.32 -13.30
CA ASN A 101 2.21 -16.51 -12.47
C ASN A 101 2.30 -16.16 -10.97
N TYR A 102 1.65 -15.08 -10.55
CA TYR A 102 1.66 -14.65 -9.16
C TYR A 102 0.76 -15.52 -8.30
N LYS A 103 1.22 -15.88 -7.10
CA LYS A 103 0.39 -16.52 -6.07
C LYS A 103 -0.76 -15.60 -5.71
N ILE A 104 -2.00 -16.06 -5.79
CA ILE A 104 -3.20 -15.23 -5.58
C ILE A 104 -3.79 -15.35 -4.17
N ARG A 105 -3.41 -16.35 -3.38
CA ARG A 105 -3.97 -16.59 -2.02
C ARG A 105 -3.35 -15.68 -0.96
N HIS A 106 -3.63 -14.38 -1.06
CA HIS A 106 -3.24 -13.36 -0.08
C HIS A 106 -4.18 -12.15 -0.20
N ARG A 107 -4.12 -11.22 0.75
CA ARG A 107 -4.94 -9.99 0.72
C ARG A 107 -4.35 -8.98 -0.26
N ALA A 108 -5.18 -8.19 -0.93
CA ALA A 108 -4.71 -7.14 -1.85
C ALA A 108 -3.86 -6.04 -1.17
N ILE A 109 -3.86 -5.96 0.17
CA ILE A 109 -3.05 -5.04 0.98
C ILE A 109 -1.75 -5.68 1.50
N ASP A 110 -1.46 -6.94 1.16
CA ASP A 110 -0.22 -7.60 1.60
C ASP A 110 1.01 -6.83 1.11
N SER A 111 1.95 -6.55 2.01
CA SER A 111 3.20 -5.88 1.69
C SER A 111 4.11 -6.72 0.78
N HIS A 112 3.89 -8.03 0.71
CA HIS A 112 4.61 -8.95 -0.17
C HIS A 112 3.85 -9.26 -1.47
N CYS A 113 2.73 -8.58 -1.73
CA CYS A 113 2.00 -8.71 -2.98
C CYS A 113 2.94 -8.33 -4.16
N PRO A 114 3.15 -9.20 -5.17
CA PRO A 114 4.01 -8.87 -6.31
C PRO A 114 3.56 -7.62 -7.07
N CYS A 115 2.25 -7.40 -7.18
CA CYS A 115 1.71 -6.18 -7.78
C CYS A 115 2.04 -4.95 -6.95
N TYR A 116 2.04 -5.03 -5.62
CA TYR A 116 2.48 -3.92 -4.76
C TYR A 116 3.98 -3.67 -4.90
N ILE A 117 4.80 -4.72 -4.86
CA ILE A 117 6.25 -4.61 -5.01
C ILE A 117 6.60 -3.93 -6.33
N LYS A 118 5.89 -4.25 -7.41
CA LYS A 118 6.07 -3.58 -8.71
C LYS A 118 5.85 -2.06 -8.62
N GLU A 119 4.79 -1.61 -7.96
CA GLU A 119 4.53 -0.19 -7.75
C GLU A 119 5.57 0.46 -6.83
N VAL A 120 6.09 -0.28 -5.83
CA VAL A 120 7.20 0.18 -4.98
C VAL A 120 8.47 0.39 -5.78
N THR A 121 8.84 -0.55 -6.65
CA THR A 121 10.01 -0.42 -7.52
C THR A 121 9.87 0.76 -8.45
N ALA A 122 8.76 0.86 -9.18
CA ALA A 122 8.50 1.98 -10.09
C ALA A 122 8.48 3.33 -9.35
N TYR A 123 7.88 3.39 -8.16
CA TYR A 123 7.91 4.60 -7.34
C TYR A 123 9.34 4.99 -6.99
N LYS A 124 10.20 4.03 -6.62
CA LYS A 124 11.59 4.31 -6.22
C LYS A 124 12.45 4.80 -7.37
N GLU A 125 12.23 4.29 -8.59
CA GLU A 125 12.92 4.76 -9.81
C GLU A 125 12.64 6.24 -10.12
N THR A 126 11.50 6.79 -9.67
CA THR A 126 11.14 8.20 -9.87
C THR A 126 11.66 9.15 -8.78
N ARG A 127 12.41 8.65 -7.80
CA ARG A 127 12.91 9.44 -6.66
C ARG A 127 14.41 9.55 -6.70
N ASP A 128 14.89 10.65 -6.14
CA ASP A 128 16.29 10.86 -5.88
C ASP A 128 16.73 9.99 -4.68
N TYR A 129 17.32 8.83 -5.01
CA TYR A 129 18.02 7.96 -4.08
C TYR A 129 19.54 7.96 -4.33
N PHE A 130 20.05 8.84 -5.21
CA PHE A 130 21.43 8.82 -5.71
C PHE A 130 22.09 10.18 -5.61
#